data_AF-A0A957BZ38-F1
#
_entry.id   AF-A0A957BZ38-F1
#
_cell.length_a   1.000
_cell.length_b   1.000
_cell.length_c   1.000
_cell.angle_alpha   90.00
_cell.angle_beta   90.00
_cell.angle_gamma   90.00
#
_symmetry.space_group_name_H-M   'P 1'
#
loop_
_entity.id
_entity.type
_entity.pdbx_description
1 polymer ?
#
loop_
_entity_poly.entity_id
_entity_poly.type
_entity_poly.pdbx_seq_one_letter_code
_entity_poly.pdbx_strand_id
1 'polypeptide(L)'
;MHVLTRYNEVVGYTHKILTQQLDPRLTYHCLSHTFDDVLPAVKRIGALEEVDSLSLELVMTAAVLHDIGFIHRRDGHEDAGIRISQEILPKRGYEPAEVEAIVGMIHATKIPQSPNT
;
A
#
# COMPACT_ATOMS: atom_id res chain seq x y z
N MET A 1 -7.78 7.19 19.92
CA MET A 1 -8.50 6.06 19.30
C MET A 1 -8.91 6.36 17.83
N HIS A 2 -8.30 7.34 17.15
CA HIS A 2 -8.63 7.71 15.75
C HIS A 2 -7.65 7.16 14.70
N VAL A 3 -6.43 6.75 15.10
CA VAL A 3 -5.35 6.32 14.20
C VAL A 3 -5.72 5.10 13.35
N LEU A 4 -6.51 4.16 13.88
CA LEU A 4 -6.88 2.94 13.14
C LEU A 4 -8.01 3.16 12.11
N THR A 5 -8.77 4.26 12.19
CA THR A 5 -9.97 4.42 11.36
C THR A 5 -9.62 4.62 9.88
N ARG A 6 -8.73 5.56 9.55
CA ARG A 6 -8.32 5.83 8.15
C ARG A 6 -7.59 4.65 7.50
N TYR A 7 -6.69 4.01 8.24
CA TYR A 7 -5.96 2.82 7.78
C TYR A 7 -6.93 1.67 7.46
N ASN A 8 -7.90 1.39 8.33
CA ASN A 8 -8.89 0.34 8.10
C ASN A 8 -9.78 0.64 6.88
N GLU A 9 -10.09 1.90 6.60
CA GLU A 9 -10.81 2.30 5.38
C GLU A 9 -9.98 2.07 4.11
N VAL A 10 -8.65 2.23 4.17
CA VAL A 10 -7.76 1.89 3.05
C VAL A 10 -7.71 0.38 2.84
N VAL A 11 -7.56 -0.41 3.92
CA VAL A 11 -7.58 -1.88 3.87
C VAL A 11 -8.89 -2.38 3.26
N GLY A 12 -10.03 -1.91 3.74
CA GLY A 12 -11.34 -2.32 3.25
C GLY A 12 -11.56 -1.97 1.78
N TYR A 13 -11.14 -0.78 1.35
CA TYR A 13 -11.19 -0.39 -0.06
C TYR A 13 -10.32 -1.27 -0.93
N THR A 14 -9.07 -1.48 -0.52
CA THR A 14 -8.08 -2.23 -1.30
C THR A 14 -8.48 -3.68 -1.43
N HIS A 15 -8.90 -4.31 -0.33
CA HIS A 15 -9.42 -5.67 -0.36
C HIS A 15 -10.61 -5.79 -1.32
N LYS A 16 -11.59 -4.87 -1.23
CA LYS A 16 -12.76 -4.88 -2.14
C LYS A 16 -12.36 -4.76 -3.60
N ILE A 17 -11.49 -3.81 -3.94
CA ILE A 17 -11.11 -3.54 -5.33
C ILE A 17 -10.28 -4.70 -5.91
N LEU A 18 -9.31 -5.22 -5.14
CA LEU A 18 -8.53 -6.38 -5.58
C LEU A 18 -9.40 -7.61 -5.76
N THR A 19 -10.34 -7.91 -4.85
CA THR A 19 -11.28 -9.03 -5.02
C THR A 19 -12.12 -8.88 -6.30
N GLN A 20 -12.48 -7.66 -6.68
CA GLN A 20 -13.39 -7.40 -7.81
C GLN A 20 -12.69 -7.31 -9.16
N GLN A 21 -11.45 -6.82 -9.21
CA GLN A 21 -10.82 -6.36 -10.45
C GLN A 21 -9.47 -6.99 -10.75
N LEU A 22 -8.84 -7.66 -9.79
CA LEU A 22 -7.53 -8.28 -10.03
C LEU A 22 -7.68 -9.50 -10.94
N ASP A 23 -6.79 -9.62 -11.94
CA ASP A 23 -6.79 -10.77 -12.84
C ASP A 23 -6.56 -12.07 -12.05
N PRO A 24 -7.51 -13.02 -12.05
CA PRO A 24 -7.40 -14.25 -11.27
C PRO A 24 -6.25 -15.17 -11.74
N ARG A 25 -5.61 -14.88 -12.88
CA ARG A 25 -4.43 -15.59 -13.36
C ARG A 25 -3.13 -15.16 -12.65
N LEU A 26 -3.14 -14.07 -11.89
CA LEU A 26 -2.00 -13.65 -11.08
C LEU A 26 -1.90 -14.57 -9.85
N THR A 27 -0.93 -15.50 -9.89
CA THR A 27 -0.72 -16.46 -8.80
C THR A 27 0.22 -15.94 -7.71
N TYR A 28 1.05 -14.94 -8.00
CA TYR A 28 1.96 -14.31 -7.04
C TYR A 28 1.46 -12.93 -6.62
N HIS A 29 1.34 -11.94 -7.51
CA HIS A 29 0.79 -10.61 -7.20
C HIS A 29 -0.75 -10.69 -7.04
N CYS A 30 -1.19 -11.33 -5.95
CA CYS A 30 -2.58 -11.64 -5.62
C CYS A 30 -2.98 -11.05 -4.26
N LEU A 31 -4.24 -11.24 -3.83
CA LEU A 31 -4.69 -10.75 -2.53
C LEU A 31 -3.84 -11.31 -1.38
N SER A 32 -3.50 -12.60 -1.42
CA SER A 32 -2.68 -13.24 -0.37
C SER A 32 -1.28 -12.64 -0.29
N HIS A 33 -0.67 -12.25 -1.41
CA HIS A 33 0.60 -11.57 -1.37
C HIS A 33 0.54 -10.26 -0.57
N THR A 34 -0.49 -9.46 -0.79
CA THR A 34 -0.66 -8.21 -0.04
C THR A 34 -1.00 -8.47 1.44
N PHE A 35 -2.01 -9.31 1.71
CA PHE A 35 -2.62 -9.40 3.05
C PHE A 35 -2.06 -10.50 3.94
N ASP A 36 -1.58 -11.61 3.36
CA ASP A 36 -1.08 -12.78 4.09
C ASP A 36 0.46 -12.82 4.13
N ASP A 37 1.14 -12.24 3.14
CA ASP A 37 2.62 -12.24 3.07
C ASP A 37 3.23 -10.89 3.50
N VAL A 38 2.98 -9.83 2.72
CA VAL A 38 3.67 -8.54 2.86
C VAL A 38 3.24 -7.79 4.11
N LEU A 39 1.93 -7.61 4.32
CA LEU A 39 1.43 -6.84 5.46
C LEU A 39 1.82 -7.44 6.83
N PRO A 40 1.77 -8.76 7.06
CA PRO A 40 2.27 -9.35 8.30
C PRO A 40 3.79 -9.16 8.48
N ALA A 41 4.58 -9.22 7.40
CA ALA A 41 6.01 -8.97 7.47
C ALA A 41 6.31 -7.52 7.86
N VAL A 42 5.62 -6.55 7.26
CA VAL A 42 5.74 -5.12 7.61
C VAL A 42 5.42 -4.89 9.08
N LYS A 43 4.31 -5.44 9.58
CA LYS A 43 3.93 -5.33 11.00
C LYS A 43 4.99 -5.91 11.93
N ARG A 44 5.52 -7.08 11.58
CA ARG A 44 6.55 -7.77 12.37
C ARG A 44 7.84 -6.96 12.42
N ILE A 45 8.34 -6.52 11.27
CA ILE A 45 9.58 -5.76 11.17
C ILE A 45 9.41 -4.41 11.87
N GLY A 46 8.32 -3.69 11.60
CA GLY A 46 8.05 -2.40 12.25
C GLY A 46 7.97 -2.49 13.78
N ALA A 47 7.43 -3.59 14.32
CA ALA A 47 7.42 -3.83 15.76
C ALA A 47 8.82 -4.15 16.33
N LEU A 48 9.65 -4.90 15.60
CA LEU A 48 11.02 -5.23 16.01
C LEU A 48 11.95 -4.01 15.98
N GLU A 49 11.75 -3.12 15.00
CA GLU A 49 12.51 -1.89 14.83
C GLU A 49 11.96 -0.72 15.65
N GLU A 50 10.94 -0.95 16.50
CA GLU A 50 10.30 0.07 17.35
C GLU A 50 9.84 1.32 16.57
N VAL A 51 9.34 1.13 15.34
CA VAL A 51 8.86 2.21 14.49
C VAL A 51 7.70 2.94 15.16
N ASP A 52 7.74 4.27 15.17
CA ASP A 52 6.70 5.08 15.78
C ASP A 52 5.33 4.85 15.11
N SER A 53 4.25 5.15 15.85
CA SER A 53 2.90 4.79 15.44
C SER A 53 2.47 5.43 14.12
N LEU A 54 2.93 6.65 13.82
CA LEU A 54 2.60 7.34 12.57
C LEU A 54 3.37 6.70 11.42
N SER A 55 4.69 6.57 11.54
CA SER A 55 5.52 5.94 10.50
C SER A 55 5.06 4.51 10.21
N LEU A 56 4.72 3.74 11.25
CA LEU A 56 4.21 2.37 11.08
C LEU A 56 2.89 2.36 10.31
N GLU A 57 1.98 3.31 10.59
CA GLU A 57 0.74 3.45 9.82
C GLU A 57 1.02 3.75 8.34
N LEU A 58 1.93 4.67 8.03
CA LEU A 58 2.27 5.03 6.66
C LEU A 58 2.90 3.86 5.90
N VAL A 59 3.83 3.13 6.51
CA VAL A 59 4.47 1.95 5.89
C VAL A 59 3.45 0.83 5.67
N MET A 60 2.56 0.58 6.63
CA MET A 60 1.47 -0.40 6.44
C MET A 60 0.51 0.03 5.33
N THR A 61 0.17 1.31 5.24
CA THR A 61 -0.68 1.84 4.16
C THR A 61 -0.02 1.68 2.80
N ALA A 62 1.28 1.98 2.68
CA ALA A 62 2.04 1.73 1.44
C ALA A 62 2.07 0.23 1.09
N ALA A 63 2.30 -0.64 2.08
CA ALA A 63 2.30 -2.09 1.90
C ALA A 63 0.95 -2.63 1.40
N VAL A 64 -0.16 -2.10 1.90
CA VAL A 64 -1.51 -2.47 1.42
C VAL A 64 -1.72 -2.05 -0.04
N LEU A 65 -1.15 -0.91 -0.45
CA LEU A 65 -1.39 -0.30 -1.76
C LEU A 65 -0.34 -0.61 -2.82
N HIS A 66 0.79 -1.23 -2.48
CA HIS A 66 1.95 -1.36 -3.37
C HIS A 66 1.61 -1.98 -4.73
N ASP A 67 0.74 -3.00 -4.71
CA ASP A 67 0.32 -3.76 -5.89
C ASP A 67 -1.06 -3.39 -6.42
N ILE A 68 -1.71 -2.35 -5.88
CA ILE A 68 -3.09 -2.01 -6.28
C ILE A 68 -3.21 -1.67 -7.77
N GLY A 69 -2.12 -1.21 -8.39
CA GLY A 69 -2.08 -0.89 -9.82
C GLY A 69 -2.19 -2.09 -10.77
N PHE A 70 -2.04 -3.33 -10.28
CA PHE A 70 -2.21 -4.54 -11.10
C PHE A 70 -3.64 -4.69 -11.66
N ILE A 71 -4.64 -4.03 -11.06
CA ILE A 71 -6.01 -3.98 -11.60
C ILE A 71 -6.10 -3.24 -12.95
N HIS A 72 -5.09 -2.46 -13.31
CA HIS A 72 -5.05 -1.70 -14.56
C HIS A 72 -4.02 -2.23 -15.54
N ARG A 73 -2.82 -2.59 -15.06
CA ARG A 73 -1.73 -3.07 -15.91
C ARG A 73 -0.66 -3.77 -15.09
N ARG A 74 0.09 -4.66 -15.76
CA ARG A 74 1.27 -5.32 -15.21
C ARG A 74 2.51 -4.43 -15.27
N ASP A 75 2.81 -3.91 -16.45
CA ASP A 75 3.98 -3.05 -16.64
C ASP A 75 3.66 -1.63 -16.18
N GLY A 76 4.47 -1.09 -15.26
CA GLY A 76 4.22 0.20 -14.61
C GLY A 76 2.97 0.18 -13.72
N HIS A 77 2.73 -0.93 -13.03
CA HIS A 77 1.67 -1.06 -12.04
C HIS A 77 1.93 -0.13 -10.84
N GLU A 78 3.18 0.15 -10.49
CA GLU A 78 3.55 1.09 -9.43
C GLU A 78 3.04 2.49 -9.76
N ASP A 79 3.27 2.97 -11.00
CA ASP A 79 2.76 4.26 -11.46
C ASP A 79 1.22 4.31 -11.47
N ALA A 80 0.56 3.17 -11.73
CA ALA A 80 -0.90 3.08 -11.64
C ALA A 80 -1.39 3.07 -10.18
N GLY A 81 -0.70 2.36 -9.30
CA GLY A 81 -0.96 2.30 -7.87
C GLY A 81 -0.79 3.67 -7.22
N ILE A 82 0.27 4.40 -7.56
CA ILE A 82 0.49 5.78 -7.11
C ILE A 82 -0.68 6.69 -7.47
N ARG A 83 -1.19 6.62 -8.71
CA ARG A 83 -2.35 7.43 -9.12
C ARG A 83 -3.61 7.09 -8.30
N ILE A 84 -3.86 5.80 -8.04
CA ILE A 84 -4.97 5.37 -7.19
C ILE A 84 -4.77 5.90 -5.76
N SER A 85 -3.58 5.72 -5.18
CA SER A 85 -3.24 6.18 -3.84
C SER A 85 -3.43 7.69 -3.68
N GLN A 86 -2.95 8.49 -4.64
CA GLN A 86 -3.14 9.96 -4.65
C GLN A 86 -4.62 10.36 -4.70
N GLU A 87 -5.48 9.54 -5.31
CA GLU A 87 -6.91 9.82 -5.38
C GLU A 87 -7.66 9.45 -4.08
N ILE A 88 -7.29 8.32 -3.46
CA ILE A 88 -8.08 7.72 -2.38
C ILE A 88 -7.64 8.16 -0.98
N LEU A 89 -6.36 8.49 -0.78
CA LEU A 89 -5.80 8.80 0.52
C LEU A 89 -6.28 10.15 1.07
N PRO A 90 -6.33 11.26 0.30
CA PRO A 90 -6.86 12.54 0.80
C PRO A 90 -8.32 12.44 1.27
N LYS A 91 -9.12 11.60 0.59
CA LYS A 91 -10.53 11.35 0.93
C LYS A 91 -10.71 10.61 2.27
N ARG A 92 -9.63 10.08 2.84
CA ARG A 92 -9.57 9.35 4.12
C ARG A 92 -8.78 10.08 5.20
N GLY A 93 -8.45 11.36 4.98
CA GLY A 93 -7.76 12.19 5.97
C GLY A 93 -6.27 11.91 6.09
N TYR A 94 -5.62 11.47 4.99
CA TYR A 94 -4.17 11.56 4.88
C TYR A 94 -3.77 12.96 4.41
N GLU A 95 -2.85 13.58 5.13
CA GLU A 95 -2.29 14.89 4.79
C GLU A 95 -1.36 14.79 3.58
N PRO A 96 -1.14 15.89 2.83
CA PRO A 96 -0.30 15.88 1.62
C PRO A 96 1.08 15.25 1.83
N ALA A 97 1.75 15.55 2.94
CA ALA A 97 3.06 14.99 3.27
C ALA A 97 3.01 13.47 3.55
N GLU A 98 1.92 12.96 4.14
CA GLU A 98 1.72 11.53 4.36
C GLU A 98 1.44 10.81 3.04
N VAL A 99 0.66 11.43 2.15
CA VAL A 99 0.41 10.93 0.79
C VAL A 99 1.72 10.84 0.02
N GLU A 100 2.55 11.89 0.06
CA GLU A 100 3.87 11.92 -0.57
C GLU A 100 4.79 10.81 -0.05
N ALA A 101 4.83 10.58 1.26
CA ALA A 101 5.59 9.50 1.86
C ALA A 101 5.10 8.12 1.37
N ILE A 102 3.78 7.89 1.38
CA ILE A 102 3.19 6.62 0.93
C ILE A 102 3.47 6.36 -0.55
N VAL A 103 3.31 7.35 -1.43
CA VAL A 103 3.58 7.16 -2.86
C VAL A 103 5.07 7.00 -3.13
N GLY A 104 5.94 7.64 -2.34
CA GLY A 104 7.39 7.43 -2.40
C GLY A 104 7.77 5.99 -2.07
N MET A 105 7.17 5.42 -1.03
CA MET A 105 7.37 4.01 -0.66
C MET A 105 6.86 3.05 -1.74
N ILE A 106 5.69 3.33 -2.34
CA ILE A 106 5.18 2.53 -3.47
C ILE A 106 6.11 2.64 -4.68
N HIS A 107 6.56 3.85 -5.01
CA HIS A 107 7.48 4.05 -6.13
C HIS A 107 8.81 3.30 -5.94
N ALA A 108 9.29 3.15 -4.70
CA ALA A 108 10.53 2.46 -4.39
C ALA A 108 10.50 0.94 -4.67
N THR A 109 9.32 0.34 -4.88
CA THR A 109 9.19 -1.09 -5.23
C THR A 109 9.47 -1.37 -6.70
N LYS A 110 9.46 -0.33 -7.55
CA LYS A 110 9.71 -0.42 -9.00
C LYS A 110 11.08 -1.02 -9.29
N ILE A 111 11.14 -1.96 -10.24
CA ILE A 111 12.39 -2.65 -10.59
C ILE A 111 13.14 -1.89 -11.71
N PRO A 112 14.46 -1.64 -11.58
CA PRO A 112 15.31 -1.93 -10.41
C PRO A 112 15.00 -0.98 -9.25
N GLN A 113 15.01 -1.53 -8.02
CA GLN A 113 14.67 -0.77 -6.83
C GLN A 113 15.70 0.33 -6.56
N SER A 114 15.21 1.52 -6.25
CA SER A 114 16.03 2.68 -5.89
C SER A 114 15.34 3.49 -4.78
N PRO A 115 15.24 2.95 -3.56
CA PRO A 115 14.68 3.67 -2.42
C PRO A 115 15.52 4.92 -2.11
N ASN A 116 14.85 6.02 -1.78
CA ASN A 116 15.48 7.27 -1.32
C ASN A 116 15.14 7.50 0.15
N THR A 117 15.93 8.37 0.81
CA THR A 117 15.76 8.78 2.21
C THR A 117 14.60 9.72 2.42
#